data_AF-A0A7X3TN54-F1
#
_entry.id   AF-A0A7X3TN54-F1
#
_cell.length_a   1.000
_cell.length_b   1.000
_cell.length_c   1.000
_cell.angle_alpha   90.00
_cell.angle_beta   90.00
_cell.angle_gamma   90.00
#
_symmetry.space_group_name_H-M   'P 1'
#
loop_
_entity.id
_entity.type
_entity.pdbx_description
1 polymer ?
#
loop_
_entity_poly.entity_id
_entity_poly.type
_entity_poly.pdbx_seq_one_letter_code
_entity_poly.pdbx_strand_id
1 'polypeptide(L)'
;LLVGGIGIMNILLVSLAERTREIGIRKALGAKPVTLLWQFVIEAMALSLTGGALGVAAGYGLGEGIARVISHYSELNFPSIVSPEATLFVLALSIAIGLFFGIYPAARAARLDPVDALRSE
;
A
#
# COMPACT_ATOMS: atom_id res chain seq x y z
N LEU A 1 1.72 -7.86 7.49
CA LEU A 1 1.66 -6.38 7.33
C LEU A 1 3.03 -5.76 7.07
N LEU A 2 4.05 -5.92 7.93
CA LEU A 2 5.39 -5.34 7.70
C LEU A 2 6.05 -5.77 6.38
N VAL A 3 6.10 -7.08 6.11
CA VAL A 3 6.63 -7.61 4.83
C VAL A 3 5.85 -7.06 3.63
N GLY A 4 4.52 -6.90 3.77
CA GLY A 4 3.68 -6.26 2.77
C GLY A 4 4.04 -4.78 2.56
N GLY A 5 4.30 -4.04 3.65
CA GLY A 5 4.77 -2.66 3.60
C GLY A 5 6.11 -2.51 2.88
N ILE A 6 7.06 -3.42 3.13
CA ILE A 6 8.33 -3.48 2.38
C ILE A 6 8.08 -3.75 0.89
N GLY A 7 7.14 -4.65 0.57
CA GLY A 7 6.71 -4.90 -0.81
C GLY A 7 6.18 -3.65 -1.50
N ILE A 8 5.31 -2.87 -0.83
CA ILE A 8 4.79 -1.60 -1.34
C ILE A 8 5.94 -0.62 -1.59
N MET A 9 6.86 -0.47 -0.63
CA MET A 9 8.02 0.39 -0.79
C MET A 9 8.84 -0.01 -2.03
N ASN A 10 9.14 -1.30 -2.19
CA ASN A 10 9.94 -1.79 -3.33
C ASN A 10 9.23 -1.56 -4.66
N ILE A 11 7.94 -1.85 -4.76
CA ILE A 11 7.15 -1.61 -5.97
C ILE A 11 7.16 -0.12 -6.33
N LEU A 12 6.95 0.76 -5.35
CA LEU A 12 7.01 2.20 -5.56
C LEU A 12 8.41 2.62 -6.03
N LEU A 13 9.48 2.08 -5.46
CA LEU A 13 10.84 2.41 -5.89
C LEU A 13 11.15 2.00 -7.31
N VAL A 14 10.74 0.81 -7.71
CA VAL A 14 10.93 0.34 -9.09
C VAL A 14 10.09 1.19 -10.05
N SER A 15 8.81 1.40 -9.74
CA SER A 15 7.91 2.20 -10.59
C SER A 15 8.39 3.65 -10.74
N LEU A 16 8.95 4.23 -9.68
CA LEU A 16 9.55 5.57 -9.71
C LEU A 16 10.80 5.62 -10.58
N ALA A 17 11.64 4.58 -10.52
CA ALA A 17 12.82 4.48 -11.38
C ALA A 17 12.43 4.37 -12.85
N GLU A 18 11.43 3.56 -13.19
CA GLU A 18 10.90 3.41 -14.55
C GLU A 18 10.29 4.71 -15.10
N ARG A 19 9.68 5.52 -14.23
CA ARG A 19 9.02 6.80 -14.59
C ARG A 19 9.88 8.04 -14.35
N THR A 20 11.19 7.89 -14.19
CA THR A 20 12.11 9.00 -13.86
C THR A 20 11.98 10.16 -14.86
N ARG A 21 11.94 9.87 -16.17
CA ARG A 21 11.83 10.87 -17.23
C ARG A 21 10.50 11.64 -17.19
N GLU A 22 9.39 10.96 -16.93
CA GLU A 22 8.07 11.62 -16.80
C GLU A 22 8.04 12.58 -15.60
N ILE A 23 8.65 12.19 -14.48
CA ILE A 23 8.78 13.03 -13.28
C ILE A 23 9.64 14.25 -13.57
N GLY A 24 10.76 14.06 -14.29
CA GLY A 24 11.63 15.13 -14.76
C GLY A 24 10.91 16.15 -15.62
N ILE A 25 10.11 15.69 -16.60
CA ILE A 25 9.30 16.57 -17.46
C ILE A 25 8.29 17.38 -16.63
N ARG A 26 7.56 16.74 -15.69
CA ARG A 26 6.61 17.45 -14.82
C ARG A 26 7.31 18.53 -13.99
N LYS A 27 8.48 18.23 -13.44
CA LYS A 27 9.30 19.22 -12.70
C LYS A 27 9.79 20.36 -13.57
N ALA A 28 10.26 20.08 -14.78
CA ALA A 28 10.70 21.10 -15.74
C ALA A 28 9.57 22.06 -16.14
N LEU A 29 8.32 21.56 -16.17
CA LEU A 29 7.12 22.37 -16.37
C LEU A 29 6.67 23.15 -15.12
N GLY A 30 7.43 23.08 -14.02
CA GLY A 30 7.15 23.85 -12.79
C GLY A 30 6.36 23.10 -11.72
N ALA A 31 6.20 21.77 -11.82
CA ALA A 31 5.56 21.01 -10.75
C ALA A 31 6.37 21.11 -9.44
N LYS A 32 5.70 21.54 -8.37
CA LYS A 32 6.34 21.65 -7.05
C LYS A 32 6.68 20.26 -6.50
N PRO A 33 7.83 20.07 -5.83
CA PRO A 33 8.20 18.80 -5.17
C PRO A 33 7.11 18.24 -4.26
N VAL A 34 6.40 19.13 -3.55
CA VAL A 34 5.30 18.75 -2.65
C VAL A 34 4.12 18.13 -3.39
N THR A 35 3.82 18.57 -4.61
CA THR A 35 2.73 18.00 -5.44
C THR A 35 3.05 16.57 -5.85
N LEU A 36 4.30 16.33 -6.27
CA LEU A 36 4.79 14.98 -6.59
C LEU A 36 4.81 14.07 -5.36
N LEU A 37 5.24 14.59 -4.21
CA LEU A 37 5.22 13.84 -2.96
C LEU A 37 3.80 13.38 -2.60
N TRP A 38 2.82 14.28 -2.65
CA TRP A 38 1.42 13.93 -2.36
C TRP A 38 0.85 12.93 -3.36
N GLN A 39 1.21 13.03 -4.65
CA GLN A 39 0.79 12.06 -5.65
C GLN A 39 1.21 10.63 -5.28
N PHE A 40 2.50 10.44 -4.94
CA PHE A 40 3.01 9.11 -4.59
C PHE A 40 2.53 8.62 -3.22
N VAL A 41 2.33 9.52 -2.26
CA VAL A 41 1.72 9.16 -0.97
C VAL A 41 0.29 8.67 -1.18
N ILE A 42 -0.50 9.34 -2.03
CA ILE A 42 -1.87 8.92 -2.36
C ILE A 42 -1.85 7.55 -3.05
N GLU A 43 -0.91 7.30 -3.95
CA GLU A 43 -0.74 5.99 -4.61
C GLU A 43 -0.43 4.88 -3.59
N ALA A 44 0.49 5.12 -2.65
CA ALA A 44 0.80 4.20 -1.56
C ALA A 44 -0.40 3.93 -0.64
N MET A 45 -1.16 4.99 -0.31
CA MET A 45 -2.38 4.89 0.49
C MET A 45 -3.47 4.11 -0.25
N ALA A 46 -3.66 4.35 -1.54
CA ALA A 46 -4.63 3.63 -2.36
C ALA A 46 -4.31 2.13 -2.43
N LEU A 47 -3.04 1.78 -2.62
CA LEU A 47 -2.57 0.38 -2.58
C LEU A 47 -2.84 -0.27 -1.21
N SER A 48 -2.55 0.45 -0.12
CA SER A 48 -2.69 -0.06 1.24
C SER A 48 -4.15 -0.20 1.70
N LEU A 49 -5.00 0.73 1.26
CA LEU A 49 -6.44 0.68 1.48
C LEU A 49 -7.08 -0.46 0.68
N THR A 50 -6.73 -0.60 -0.59
CA THR A 50 -7.25 -1.66 -1.45
C THR A 50 -6.80 -3.03 -0.95
N GLY A 51 -5.50 -3.18 -0.65
CA GLY A 51 -4.96 -4.40 -0.06
C GLY A 51 -5.55 -4.71 1.32
N GLY A 52 -5.76 -3.69 2.16
CA GLY A 52 -6.41 -3.82 3.46
C GLY A 52 -7.87 -4.28 3.34
N ALA A 53 -8.65 -3.66 2.46
CA ALA A 53 -10.05 -4.02 2.21
C ALA A 53 -10.17 -5.45 1.65
N LEU A 54 -9.34 -5.81 0.67
CA LEU A 54 -9.30 -7.17 0.11
C LEU A 54 -8.84 -8.19 1.16
N GLY A 55 -7.84 -7.86 1.96
CA GLY A 55 -7.36 -8.72 3.05
C GLY A 55 -8.41 -8.96 4.11
N VAL A 56 -9.18 -7.92 4.47
CA VAL A 56 -10.32 -8.02 5.37
C VAL A 56 -11.40 -8.92 4.75
N ALA A 57 -11.83 -8.65 3.52
CA ALA A 57 -12.85 -9.46 2.84
C ALA A 57 -12.45 -10.94 2.73
N ALA A 58 -11.20 -11.21 2.34
CA ALA A 58 -10.65 -12.55 2.29
C ALA A 58 -10.55 -13.19 3.68
N GLY A 59 -10.16 -12.43 4.70
CA GLY A 59 -10.09 -12.89 6.09
C GLY A 59 -11.46 -13.33 6.63
N TYR A 60 -12.50 -12.54 6.37
CA TYR A 60 -13.88 -12.90 6.70
C TYR A 60 -14.32 -14.17 5.96
N GLY A 61 -14.13 -14.21 4.64
CA GLY A 61 -14.57 -15.33 3.81
C GLY A 61 -13.85 -16.65 4.15
N LEU A 62 -12.54 -16.60 4.32
CA LEU A 62 -11.73 -17.77 4.72
C LEU A 62 -12.01 -18.17 6.16
N GLY A 63 -12.14 -17.22 7.09
CA GLY A 63 -12.45 -17.51 8.49
C GLY A 63 -13.78 -18.25 8.63
N GLU A 64 -14.83 -17.76 7.98
CA GLU A 64 -16.15 -18.40 7.97
C GLU A 64 -16.11 -19.76 7.25
N GLY A 65 -15.40 -19.86 6.12
CA GLY A 65 -15.24 -21.11 5.38
C GLY A 65 -14.55 -22.19 6.22
N ILE A 66 -13.44 -21.85 6.87
CA ILE A 66 -12.68 -22.76 7.73
C ILE A 66 -13.53 -23.18 8.94
N ALA A 67 -14.23 -22.23 9.58
CA ALA A 67 -15.10 -22.52 10.71
C ALA A 67 -16.18 -23.55 10.36
N ARG A 68 -16.81 -23.43 9.19
CA ARG A 68 -17.82 -24.39 8.69
C ARG A 68 -17.24 -25.76 8.39
N VAL A 69 -16.04 -25.82 7.83
CA VAL A 69 -15.35 -27.10 7.57
C VAL A 69 -15.05 -27.80 8.90
N ILE A 70 -14.47 -27.07 9.86
CA ILE A 70 -14.12 -27.64 11.17
C ILE A 70 -15.37 -28.13 11.92
N SER A 71 -16.44 -27.33 11.95
CA SER A 71 -17.67 -27.72 12.65
C SER A 71 -18.35 -28.94 12.04
N HIS A 72 -18.23 -29.13 10.72
CA HIS A 72 -18.74 -30.30 10.04
C HIS A 72 -18.00 -31.60 10.41
N TYR A 73 -16.67 -31.55 10.55
CA TYR A 73 -15.84 -32.74 10.81
C TYR A 73 -15.61 -33.04 12.29
N SER A 74 -15.75 -32.06 13.18
CA SER A 74 -15.37 -32.22 14.60
C SER A 74 -16.54 -32.31 15.58
N GLU A 75 -17.79 -32.19 15.11
CA GLU A 75 -19.02 -32.05 15.94
C GLU A 75 -18.95 -30.93 17.02
N LEU A 76 -17.86 -30.15 17.04
CA LEU A 76 -17.63 -29.03 17.92
C LEU A 76 -18.02 -27.74 17.20
N ASN A 77 -18.91 -26.97 17.82
CA ASN A 77 -19.22 -25.63 17.34
C ASN A 77 -17.97 -24.74 17.47
N PHE A 78 -17.37 -24.40 16.34
CA PHE A 78 -16.24 -23.46 16.26
C PHE A 78 -16.73 -22.12 15.70
N PRO A 79 -17.22 -21.20 16.54
CA PRO A 79 -17.78 -19.94 16.07
C PRO A 79 -16.69 -19.02 15.53
N SER A 80 -16.89 -18.51 14.31
CA SER A 80 -16.09 -17.43 13.74
C SER A 80 -16.50 -16.11 14.41
N ILE A 81 -15.77 -15.70 15.44
CA ILE A 81 -16.01 -14.42 16.11
C ILE A 81 -15.20 -13.36 15.38
N VAL A 82 -15.89 -12.43 14.73
CA VAL A 82 -15.23 -11.27 14.14
C VAL A 82 -15.57 -10.01 14.91
N SER A 83 -14.54 -9.41 15.51
CA SER A 83 -14.66 -8.15 16.24
C SER A 83 -14.57 -6.96 15.29
N PRO A 84 -15.58 -6.07 15.24
CA PRO A 84 -15.50 -4.81 14.49
C PRO A 84 -14.31 -3.94 14.91
N GLU A 85 -13.93 -3.98 16.19
CA GLU A 85 -12.78 -3.24 16.72
C GLU A 85 -11.47 -3.76 16.14
N ALA A 86 -11.32 -5.09 16.04
CA ALA A 86 -10.14 -5.71 15.43
C ALA A 86 -10.04 -5.37 13.93
N THR A 87 -11.16 -5.39 13.22
CA THR A 87 -11.21 -5.02 11.79
C THR A 87 -10.81 -3.55 11.58
N LEU A 88 -11.35 -2.64 12.39
CA LEU A 88 -11.01 -1.22 12.33
C LEU A 88 -9.53 -0.99 12.66
N PHE A 89 -9.00 -1.69 13.67
CA PHE A 89 -7.58 -1.63 14.04
C PHE A 89 -6.68 -2.09 12.90
N VAL A 90 -6.99 -3.21 12.25
CA VAL A 90 -6.20 -3.72 11.12
C VAL A 90 -6.23 -2.78 9.92
N LEU A 91 -7.39 -2.19 9.61
CA LEU A 91 -7.50 -1.19 8.53
C LEU A 91 -6.68 0.06 8.84
N ALA A 92 -6.78 0.60 10.05
CA ALA A 92 -5.98 1.74 10.49
C ALA A 92 -4.48 1.44 10.41
N LEU A 93 -4.07 0.24 10.84
CA LEU A 93 -2.69 -0.20 10.78
C LEU A 93 -2.20 -0.36 9.34
N SER A 94 -3.04 -0.84 8.42
CA SER A 94 -2.70 -0.93 6.99
C SER A 94 -2.41 0.45 6.39
N ILE A 95 -3.25 1.44 6.70
CA ILE A 95 -3.06 2.84 6.25
C ILE A 95 -1.77 3.41 6.82
N ALA A 96 -1.51 3.21 8.12
CA ALA A 96 -0.31 3.71 8.79
C ALA A 96 0.97 3.13 8.16
N ILE A 97 0.97 1.83 7.84
CA ILE A 97 2.09 1.15 7.17
C ILE A 97 2.26 1.68 5.75
N GLY A 98 1.16 1.83 5.00
CA GLY A 98 1.18 2.42 3.66
C GLY A 98 1.79 3.80 3.61
N LEU A 99 1.39 4.65 4.56
CA LEU A 99 1.92 6.00 4.72
C LEU A 99 3.41 5.96 5.06
N PHE A 100 3.80 5.18 6.07
CA PHE A 100 5.19 5.08 6.53
C PHE A 100 6.13 4.61 5.42
N PHE A 101 5.79 3.52 4.75
CA PHE A 101 6.62 2.93 3.68
C PHE A 101 6.50 3.69 2.35
N GLY A 102 5.45 4.48 2.14
CA GLY A 102 5.25 5.31 0.95
C GLY A 102 5.96 6.66 0.99
N ILE A 103 6.18 7.25 2.17
CA ILE A 103 6.83 8.57 2.30
C ILE A 103 8.28 8.56 1.79
N TYR A 104 9.05 7.54 2.15
CA TYR A 104 10.46 7.44 1.73
C TYR A 104 10.64 7.41 0.19
N PRO A 105 9.98 6.52 -0.57
CA PRO A 105 10.05 6.52 -2.03
C PRO A 105 9.51 7.83 -2.63
N ALA A 106 8.38 8.34 -2.12
CA ALA A 106 7.78 9.59 -2.57
C ALA A 106 8.73 10.79 -2.42
N ALA A 107 9.40 10.88 -1.27
CA ALA A 107 10.37 11.93 -1.00
C ALA A 107 11.61 11.84 -1.90
N ARG A 108 12.06 10.61 -2.21
CA ARG A 108 13.16 10.39 -3.15
C ARG A 108 12.79 10.86 -4.55
N ALA A 109 11.61 10.49 -5.07
CA ALA A 109 11.14 10.95 -6.37
C ALA A 109 10.94 12.47 -6.44
N ALA A 110 10.36 13.06 -5.39
CA ALA A 110 10.15 14.50 -5.30
C ALA A 110 11.47 15.31 -5.28
N ARG A 111 12.62 14.69 -5.02
CA ARG A 111 13.94 15.34 -4.97
C ARG A 111 14.79 15.12 -6.23
N LEU A 112 14.33 14.34 -7.21
CA LEU A 112 15.03 14.15 -8.49
C LEU A 112 15.31 15.48 -9.21
N ASP A 113 16.55 15.70 -9.65
CA ASP A 113 16.87 16.89 -10.46
C ASP A 113 16.30 16.71 -11.87
N PRO A 114 15.50 17.67 -12.39
CA PRO A 114 14.96 17.58 -13.75
C PRO A 114 16.04 17.52 -14.83
N VAL A 115 17.21 18.10 -14.62
CA VAL A 115 18.33 18.03 -15.59
C VAL A 115 18.86 16.61 -15.67
N ASP A 116 19.10 15.97 -14.53
CA ASP A 116 19.58 14.58 -14.47
C ASP A 116 18.52 13.60 -15.01
N ALA A 117 17.25 13.82 -14.67
CA ALA A 117 16.13 12.99 -15.11
C ALA A 117 15.83 13.06 -16.62
N LEU A 118 16.29 14.12 -17.30
CA LEU A 118 16.15 14.29 -18.75
C LEU A 118 17.41 13.86 -19.51
N ARG A 119 18.56 13.81 -18.82
CA ARG A 119 19.85 13.39 -19.38
C ARG A 119 20.04 11.87 -19.36
N SER A 120 19.30 11.15 -18.52
CA SER A 120 19.23 9.69 -18.59
C SER A 120 18.66 9.28 -19.97
N GLU A 121 19.49 8.61 -20.78
CA GLU A 121 19.05 7.90 -21.99
C GLU A 121 17.91 6.92 -21.69
#